data_AF-X1CT34-F1
#
_entry.id   AF-X1CT34-F1
#
_cell.length_a   1.000
_cell.length_b   1.000
_cell.length_c   1.000
_cell.angle_alpha   90.00
_cell.angle_beta   90.00
_cell.angle_gamma   90.00
#
_symmetry.space_group_name_H-M   'P 1'
#
loop_
_entity.id
_entity.type
_entity.pdbx_description
1 polymer ?
#
loop_
_entity_poly.entity_id
_entity_poly.type
_entity_poly.pdbx_seq_one_letter_code
_entity_poly.pdbx_strand_id
1 'polypeptide(L)'
;MNAIEMVNSFLSLLPQAESAQATDNRYGFYFPLEIKGKPEEAELLLYLRDFEEEVVKRRIEAVKTFAQSVEAAYPGGKVTVNVKKQYCNMLQHLRKAPEVTALLEEAIRESGIEPQTEIVRGGTDGARLSELGIPTPNVFAGGFNFHSRKEWVPLPAMVRATQTVINLS
;
A
#
# COMPACT_ATOMS: atom_id res chain seq x y z
N MET A 1 24.51 -21.68 15.15
CA MET A 1 23.39 -21.18 14.32
C MET A 1 23.13 -19.76 14.70
N ASN A 2 23.00 -18.89 13.71
CA ASN A 2 22.89 -17.46 13.92
C ASN A 2 21.61 -16.97 13.22
N ALA A 3 20.62 -16.51 14.00
CA ALA A 3 19.34 -16.05 13.46
C ALA A 3 19.50 -14.85 12.51
N ILE A 4 20.53 -14.03 12.67
CA ILE A 4 20.84 -12.91 11.77
C ILE A 4 21.23 -13.42 10.38
N GLU A 5 21.99 -14.51 10.31
CA GLU A 5 22.38 -15.12 9.02
C GLU A 5 21.17 -15.73 8.32
N MET A 6 20.24 -16.33 9.06
CA MET A 6 18.98 -16.86 8.50
C MET A 6 18.13 -15.74 7.89
N VAL A 7 18.00 -14.60 8.58
CA VAL A 7 17.30 -13.41 8.03
C VAL A 7 18.01 -12.90 6.77
N ASN A 8 19.34 -12.82 6.78
CA ASN A 8 20.10 -12.39 5.60
C ASN A 8 19.89 -13.32 4.39
N SER A 9 19.88 -14.64 4.62
CA SER A 9 19.57 -15.63 3.59
C SER A 9 18.15 -15.50 3.07
N PHE A 10 17.17 -15.23 3.94
CA PHE A 10 15.80 -14.94 3.53
C PHE A 10 15.71 -13.68 2.64
N LEU A 11 16.35 -12.59 3.03
CA LEU A 11 16.35 -11.34 2.26
C LEU A 11 16.98 -11.53 0.87
N SER A 12 18.00 -12.39 0.77
CA SER A 12 18.67 -12.71 -0.49
C SER A 12 17.76 -13.47 -1.47
N LEU A 13 16.69 -14.12 -0.99
CA LEU A 13 15.68 -14.78 -1.83
C LEU A 13 14.60 -13.82 -2.34
N LEU A 14 14.48 -12.63 -1.76
CA LEU A 14 13.47 -11.66 -2.21
C LEU A 14 13.82 -11.12 -3.61
N PRO A 15 12.87 -11.12 -4.56
CA PRO A 15 13.10 -10.60 -5.90
C PRO A 15 13.43 -9.10 -5.89
N GLN A 16 14.68 -8.74 -6.19
CA GLN A 16 15.14 -7.34 -6.14
C GLN A 16 14.41 -6.42 -7.14
N ALA A 17 13.99 -6.98 -8.28
CA ALA A 17 13.17 -6.28 -9.28
C ALA A 17 11.75 -5.97 -8.79
N GLU A 18 11.30 -6.60 -7.70
CA GLU A 18 10.01 -6.37 -7.06
C GLU A 18 10.17 -5.67 -5.71
N SER A 19 11.12 -4.75 -5.61
CA SER A 19 11.31 -3.87 -4.45
C SER A 19 10.53 -2.57 -4.60
N ALA A 20 10.27 -1.88 -3.49
CA ALA A 20 9.57 -0.58 -3.52
C ALA A 20 10.33 0.48 -4.33
N GLN A 21 11.67 0.38 -4.40
CA GLN A 21 12.54 1.28 -5.17
C GLN A 21 12.60 0.93 -6.66
N ALA A 22 12.34 -0.33 -7.02
CA ALA A 22 12.42 -0.82 -8.40
C ALA A 22 11.05 -0.89 -9.11
N THR A 23 9.96 -0.52 -8.43
CA THR A 23 8.59 -0.67 -8.95
C THR A 23 7.81 0.64 -8.91
N ASP A 24 7.03 0.88 -9.97
CA ASP A 24 6.16 2.03 -10.11
C ASP A 24 4.73 1.61 -10.50
N ASN A 25 3.86 2.60 -10.71
CA ASN A 25 2.53 2.39 -11.28
C ASN A 25 1.71 1.32 -10.56
N ARG A 26 1.38 0.22 -11.24
CA ARG A 26 0.59 -0.90 -10.70
C ARG A 26 1.43 -2.08 -10.22
N TYR A 27 2.76 -1.99 -10.29
CA TYR A 27 3.64 -3.07 -9.85
C TYR A 27 3.73 -3.09 -8.33
N GLY A 28 3.32 -4.20 -7.73
CA GLY A 28 3.48 -4.48 -6.30
C GLY A 28 4.93 -4.77 -5.91
N PHE A 29 5.16 -4.98 -4.62
CA PHE A 29 6.51 -5.18 -4.09
C PHE A 29 6.57 -5.99 -2.80
N TYR A 30 7.79 -6.44 -2.49
CA TYR A 30 8.26 -6.86 -1.17
C TYR A 30 9.06 -5.72 -0.56
N PHE A 31 8.78 -5.34 0.68
CA PHE A 31 9.47 -4.23 1.35
C PHE A 31 9.88 -4.60 2.78
N PRO A 32 11.15 -4.99 2.98
CA PRO A 32 11.72 -5.16 4.31
C PRO A 32 11.68 -3.81 5.04
N LEU A 33 10.85 -3.71 6.07
CA LEU A 33 10.63 -2.46 6.80
C LEU A 33 11.58 -2.36 7.99
N GLU A 34 11.72 -3.44 8.75
CA GLU A 34 12.50 -3.45 9.98
C GLU A 34 13.13 -4.82 10.20
N ILE A 35 14.38 -4.83 10.66
CA ILE A 35 15.09 -6.03 11.09
C ILE A 35 15.63 -5.76 12.48
N LYS A 36 15.37 -6.66 13.43
CA LYS A 36 15.91 -6.62 14.78
C LYS A 36 16.35 -8.02 15.16
N GLY A 37 17.50 -8.18 15.80
CA GLY A 37 17.92 -9.51 16.21
C GLY A 37 19.29 -9.57 16.89
N LYS A 38 19.54 -10.75 17.43
CA LYS A 38 20.78 -11.25 18.03
C LYS A 38 21.07 -12.64 17.46
N PRO A 39 22.23 -13.26 17.73
CA PRO A 39 22.52 -14.59 17.23
C PRO A 39 21.47 -15.65 17.57
N GLU A 40 20.77 -15.53 18.70
CA GLU A 40 19.78 -16.48 19.18
C GLU A 40 18.39 -16.32 18.52
N GLU A 41 18.00 -15.09 18.19
CA GLU A 41 16.67 -14.76 17.68
C GLU A 41 16.71 -13.47 16.84
N ALA A 42 15.99 -13.46 15.72
CA ALA A 42 15.84 -12.29 14.87
C ALA A 42 14.44 -12.23 14.25
N GLU A 43 13.94 -11.00 14.08
CA GLU A 43 12.65 -10.68 13.50
C GLU A 43 12.83 -9.79 12.27
N LEU A 44 12.07 -10.09 11.22
CA LEU A 44 11.95 -9.28 10.01
C LEU A 44 10.48 -8.87 9.84
N LEU A 45 10.23 -7.56 9.86
CA LEU A 45 8.95 -7.00 9.45
C LEU A 45 8.98 -6.75 7.94
N LEU A 46 8.13 -7.46 7.21
CA LEU A 46 8.03 -7.39 5.76
C LEU A 46 6.65 -6.87 5.35
N TYR A 47 6.60 -5.82 4.53
CA TYR A 47 5.39 -5.39 3.87
C TYR A 47 5.26 -6.02 2.50
N LEU A 48 4.07 -6.55 2.22
CA LEU A 48 3.65 -7.03 0.92
C LEU A 48 2.60 -6.08 0.38
N ARG A 49 2.78 -5.63 -0.85
CA ARG A 49 1.85 -4.72 -1.48
C ARG A 49 1.56 -5.17 -2.91
N ASP A 50 0.29 -5.20 -3.27
CA ASP A 50 -0.14 -5.35 -4.65
C ASP A 50 -1.54 -4.75 -4.83
N PHE A 51 -1.92 -4.41 -6.07
CA PHE A 51 -3.25 -3.89 -6.38
C PHE A 51 -4.30 -5.01 -6.46
N GLU A 52 -3.85 -6.22 -6.80
CA GLU A 52 -4.69 -7.40 -6.99
C GLU A 52 -4.53 -8.38 -5.82
N GLU A 53 -5.65 -8.77 -5.20
CA GLU A 53 -5.64 -9.66 -4.02
C GLU A 53 -5.00 -11.02 -4.31
N GLU A 54 -5.24 -11.58 -5.50
CA GLU A 54 -4.65 -12.85 -5.93
C GLU A 54 -3.13 -12.78 -6.09
N VAL A 55 -2.58 -11.60 -6.37
CA VAL A 55 -1.13 -11.42 -6.42
C VAL A 55 -0.57 -11.28 -5.00
N VAL A 56 -1.27 -10.59 -4.09
CA VAL A 56 -0.89 -10.59 -2.66
C VAL A 56 -0.84 -12.01 -2.09
N LYS A 57 -1.84 -12.85 -2.40
CA LYS A 57 -1.85 -14.27 -2.00
C LYS A 57 -0.63 -15.02 -2.54
N ARG A 58 -0.29 -14.85 -3.82
CA ARG A 58 0.92 -15.44 -4.41
C ARG A 58 2.21 -14.97 -3.73
N ARG A 59 2.32 -13.68 -3.40
CA ARG A 59 3.47 -13.12 -2.66
C ARG A 59 3.59 -13.71 -1.26
N ILE A 60 2.46 -13.94 -0.56
CA ILE A 60 2.43 -14.60 0.75
C ILE A 60 2.96 -16.03 0.64
N GLU A 61 2.51 -16.80 -0.36
CA GLU A 61 2.98 -18.18 -0.56
C GLU A 61 4.47 -18.22 -0.95
N ALA A 62 4.96 -17.26 -1.75
CA ALA A 62 6.39 -17.11 -2.02
C ALA A 62 7.19 -16.87 -0.74
N VAL A 63 6.74 -15.95 0.13
CA VAL A 63 7.37 -15.69 1.44
C VAL A 63 7.43 -16.95 2.31
N LYS A 64 6.33 -17.71 2.38
CA LYS A 64 6.31 -18.99 3.13
C LYS A 64 7.29 -20.00 2.55
N THR A 65 7.38 -20.09 1.22
CA THR A 65 8.30 -20.98 0.51
C THR A 65 9.76 -20.60 0.77
N PHE A 66 10.08 -19.31 0.74
CA PHE A 66 11.43 -18.80 1.08
C PHE A 66 11.77 -19.09 2.54
N ALA A 67 10.82 -18.89 3.46
CA ALA A 67 11.00 -19.20 4.88
C ALA A 67 11.28 -20.69 5.13
N GLN A 68 10.54 -21.58 4.47
CA GLN A 68 10.77 -23.03 4.54
C GLN A 68 12.13 -23.43 3.96
N SER A 69 12.54 -22.79 2.86
CA SER A 69 13.84 -23.05 2.24
C SER A 69 14.99 -22.64 3.16
N VAL A 70 14.85 -21.49 3.84
CA VAL A 70 15.81 -21.06 4.87
C VAL A 70 15.77 -22.00 6.07
N GLU A 71 14.61 -22.39 6.60
CA GLU A 71 14.54 -23.33 7.73
C GLU A 71 15.26 -24.65 7.41
N ALA A 72 15.04 -25.20 6.22
CA ALA A 72 15.69 -26.44 5.77
C ALA A 72 17.22 -26.30 5.60
N ALA A 73 17.71 -25.11 5.23
CA ALA A 73 19.14 -24.85 5.03
C ALA A 73 19.93 -24.70 6.35
N TYR A 74 19.25 -24.49 7.49
CA TYR A 74 19.87 -24.25 8.79
C TYR A 74 19.39 -25.28 9.83
N PRO A 75 20.04 -26.47 9.93
CA PRO A 75 19.62 -27.53 10.83
C PRO A 75 19.49 -27.08 12.29
N GLY A 76 18.31 -27.34 12.88
CA GLY A 76 17.91 -26.93 14.22
C GLY A 76 17.28 -25.53 14.32
N GLY A 77 17.28 -24.78 13.21
CA GLY A 77 16.72 -23.44 13.15
C GLY A 77 15.22 -23.53 12.95
N LYS A 78 14.51 -22.48 13.37
CA LYS A 78 13.06 -22.41 13.20
C LYS A 78 12.67 -21.05 12.66
N VAL A 79 11.82 -21.04 11.65
CA VAL A 79 11.28 -19.84 11.03
C VAL A 79 9.76 -19.87 11.17
N THR A 80 9.20 -18.81 11.74
CA THR A 80 7.74 -18.65 11.85
C THR A 80 7.30 -17.45 11.02
N VAL A 81 6.28 -17.64 10.18
CA VAL A 81 5.71 -16.58 9.34
C VAL A 81 4.31 -16.24 9.82
N ASN A 82 4.14 -15.00 10.32
CA ASN A 82 2.84 -14.47 10.73
C ASN A 82 2.36 -13.43 9.71
N VAL A 83 1.19 -13.67 9.10
CA VAL A 83 0.62 -12.78 8.09
C VAL A 83 -0.54 -12.01 8.69
N LYS A 84 -0.49 -10.68 8.59
CA LYS A 84 -1.58 -9.79 9.04
C LYS A 84 -2.02 -8.90 7.87
N LYS A 85 -3.30 -8.98 7.52
CA LYS A 85 -3.93 -8.06 6.56
C LYS A 85 -3.96 -6.65 7.15
N GLN A 86 -3.53 -5.65 6.38
CA GLN A 86 -3.57 -4.24 6.78
C GLN A 86 -4.81 -3.52 6.21
N TYR A 87 -4.93 -3.46 4.88
CA TYR A 87 -6.07 -2.85 4.18
C TYR A 87 -6.25 -3.50 2.80
N CYS A 88 -7.41 -3.30 2.19
CA CYS A 88 -7.73 -3.72 0.82
C CYS A 88 -7.63 -2.57 -0.18
N ASN A 89 -7.58 -2.92 -1.47
CA ASN A 89 -7.74 -1.95 -2.53
C ASN A 89 -9.19 -1.43 -2.54
N MET A 90 -9.32 -0.12 -2.27
CA MET A 90 -10.60 0.58 -2.22
C MET A 90 -11.44 0.45 -3.49
N LEU A 91 -10.80 0.30 -4.67
CA LEU A 91 -11.49 0.21 -5.95
C LEU A 91 -12.51 -0.94 -5.99
N GLN A 92 -12.23 -2.06 -5.33
CA GLN A 92 -13.15 -3.20 -5.25
C GLN A 92 -14.45 -2.87 -4.50
N HIS A 93 -14.38 -1.92 -3.55
CA HIS A 93 -15.51 -1.46 -2.76
C HIS A 93 -16.26 -0.33 -3.49
N LEU A 94 -15.55 0.62 -4.08
CA LEU A 94 -16.16 1.72 -4.85
C LEU A 94 -16.95 1.23 -6.06
N ARG A 95 -16.50 0.16 -6.73
CA ARG A 95 -17.26 -0.46 -7.84
C ARG A 95 -18.67 -0.92 -7.46
N LYS A 96 -18.94 -1.13 -6.17
CA LYS A 96 -20.27 -1.52 -5.66
C LYS A 96 -21.19 -0.31 -5.43
N ALA A 97 -20.65 0.91 -5.45
CA ALA A 97 -21.36 2.17 -5.28
C ALA A 97 -20.88 3.19 -6.33
N PRO A 98 -21.05 2.90 -7.65
CA PRO A 98 -20.54 3.75 -8.72
C PRO A 98 -21.12 5.18 -8.70
N GLU A 99 -22.31 5.36 -8.12
CA GLU A 99 -22.94 6.65 -7.89
C GLU A 99 -22.08 7.59 -7.04
N VAL A 100 -21.34 7.07 -6.06
CA VAL A 100 -20.48 7.88 -5.18
C VAL A 100 -19.34 8.51 -5.97
N THR A 101 -18.72 7.73 -6.86
CA THR A 101 -17.64 8.24 -7.72
C THR A 101 -18.17 9.17 -8.80
N ALA A 102 -19.36 8.88 -9.37
CA ALA A 102 -19.96 9.73 -10.38
C ALA A 102 -20.36 11.12 -9.82
N LEU A 103 -20.94 11.15 -8.61
CA LEU A 103 -21.26 12.40 -7.91
C LEU A 103 -20.01 13.24 -7.64
N LEU A 104 -18.92 12.59 -7.21
CA LEU A 104 -17.65 13.28 -6.98
C LEU A 104 -17.09 13.87 -8.28
N GLU A 105 -17.08 13.10 -9.37
CA GLU A 105 -16.62 13.59 -10.66
C GLU A 105 -17.44 14.79 -11.16
N GLU A 106 -18.76 14.76 -10.98
CA GLU A 106 -19.62 15.88 -11.38
C GLU A 106 -19.35 17.13 -10.54
N ALA A 107 -19.26 16.99 -9.21
CA ALA A 107 -18.94 18.09 -8.32
C ALA A 107 -17.58 18.74 -8.65
N ILE A 108 -16.61 17.93 -9.07
CA ILE A 108 -15.31 18.39 -9.57
C ILE A 108 -15.48 19.20 -10.87
N ARG A 109 -16.23 18.70 -11.85
CA ARG A 109 -16.51 19.42 -13.11
C ARG A 109 -17.19 20.77 -12.86
N GLU A 110 -18.20 20.79 -12.02
CA GLU A 110 -18.93 22.00 -11.65
C GLU A 110 -18.04 23.03 -10.91
N SER A 111 -16.97 22.57 -10.27
CA SER A 111 -15.97 23.46 -9.66
C SER A 111 -15.03 24.10 -10.70
N GLY A 112 -15.16 23.75 -11.99
CA GLY A 112 -14.43 24.33 -13.11
C GLY A 112 -13.09 23.65 -13.42
N ILE A 113 -12.95 22.37 -13.09
CA ILE A 113 -11.75 21.56 -13.35
C ILE A 113 -12.13 20.18 -13.90
N GLU A 114 -11.25 19.60 -14.72
CA GLU A 114 -11.46 18.24 -15.24
C GLU A 114 -11.09 17.18 -14.19
N PRO A 115 -11.96 16.19 -13.92
CA PRO A 115 -11.64 15.09 -13.02
C PRO A 115 -10.44 14.28 -13.53
N GLN A 116 -9.52 13.99 -12.61
CA GLN A 116 -8.38 13.11 -12.88
C GLN A 116 -8.38 11.96 -11.88
N THR A 117 -8.25 10.75 -12.39
CA THR A 117 -8.15 9.54 -11.56
C THR A 117 -6.70 9.09 -11.49
N GLU A 118 -6.15 9.10 -10.29
CA GLU A 118 -4.82 8.56 -10.02
C GLU A 118 -4.87 7.36 -9.08
N ILE A 119 -3.88 6.49 -9.21
CA ILE A 119 -3.73 5.34 -8.33
C ILE A 119 -3.02 5.76 -7.04
N VAL A 120 -3.50 5.25 -5.91
CA VAL A 120 -2.82 5.44 -4.63
C VAL A 120 -1.92 4.24 -4.36
N ARG A 121 -0.60 4.44 -4.47
CA ARG A 121 0.45 3.49 -4.01
C ARG A 121 0.66 3.57 -2.48
N GLY A 122 -0.43 3.84 -1.74
CA GLY A 122 -0.49 4.01 -0.28
C GLY A 122 -1.73 3.35 0.36
N GLY A 123 -1.76 3.27 1.68
CA GLY A 123 -3.01 3.04 2.40
C GLY A 123 -3.66 4.40 2.68
N THR A 124 -4.99 4.45 2.73
CA THR A 124 -5.74 5.63 3.15
C THR A 124 -6.83 5.22 4.12
N ASP A 125 -7.28 6.14 4.97
CA ASP A 125 -8.44 5.89 5.83
C ASP A 125 -9.68 5.58 5.00
N GLY A 126 -9.84 6.22 3.83
CA GLY A 126 -10.91 5.94 2.88
C GLY A 126 -10.93 4.49 2.39
N ALA A 127 -9.76 3.86 2.18
CA ALA A 127 -9.68 2.45 1.83
C ALA A 127 -10.18 1.54 2.97
N ARG A 128 -9.87 1.89 4.22
CA ARG A 128 -10.34 1.15 5.39
C ARG A 128 -11.84 1.36 5.63
N LEU A 129 -12.34 2.58 5.51
CA LEU A 129 -13.77 2.90 5.63
C LEU A 129 -14.59 2.19 4.54
N SER A 130 -14.07 2.15 3.31
CA SER A 130 -14.72 1.42 2.21
C SER A 130 -14.77 -0.08 2.45
N GLU A 131 -13.74 -0.66 3.09
CA GLU A 131 -13.76 -2.04 3.54
C GLU A 131 -14.83 -2.30 4.62
N LEU A 132 -15.07 -1.31 5.50
CA LEU A 132 -16.13 -1.35 6.52
C LEU A 132 -17.53 -1.04 5.96
N GLY A 133 -17.67 -0.86 4.64
CA GLY A 133 -18.96 -0.65 3.98
C GLY A 133 -19.36 0.81 3.80
N ILE A 134 -18.45 1.77 4.02
CA ILE A 134 -18.67 3.20 3.78
C ILE A 134 -17.81 3.64 2.59
N PRO A 135 -18.34 3.65 1.35
CA PRO A 135 -17.59 4.08 0.17
C PRO A 135 -17.02 5.48 0.36
N THR A 136 -15.70 5.60 0.40
CA THR A 136 -15.02 6.85 0.78
C THR A 136 -13.86 7.13 -0.19
N PRO A 137 -14.14 7.59 -1.43
CA PRO A 137 -13.08 8.01 -2.35
C PRO A 137 -12.32 9.22 -1.79
N ASN A 138 -11.04 9.35 -2.15
CA ASN A 138 -10.28 10.54 -1.84
C ASN A 138 -10.58 11.64 -2.87
N VAL A 139 -10.76 12.88 -2.38
CA VAL A 139 -10.81 14.10 -3.20
C VAL A 139 -9.51 14.88 -3.01
N PHE A 140 -9.11 15.65 -4.03
CA PHE A 140 -7.91 16.48 -3.97
C PHE A 140 -8.04 17.61 -2.93
N ALA A 141 -6.90 18.02 -2.36
CA ALA A 141 -6.80 19.21 -1.50
C ALA A 141 -5.92 20.32 -2.11
N GLY A 142 -5.32 20.06 -3.28
CA GLY A 142 -4.45 21.01 -3.99
C GLY A 142 -3.01 21.09 -3.47
N GLY A 143 -2.65 20.36 -2.42
CA GLY A 143 -1.29 20.34 -1.87
C GLY A 143 -0.29 19.57 -2.74
N PHE A 144 0.98 19.95 -2.62
CA PHE A 144 2.10 19.36 -3.34
C PHE A 144 3.23 18.99 -2.37
N ASN A 145 4.02 17.99 -2.73
CA ASN A 145 5.22 17.55 -1.99
C ASN A 145 4.95 17.22 -0.51
N PHE A 146 3.84 16.54 -0.22
CA PHE A 146 3.50 16.11 1.13
C PHE A 146 4.68 15.41 1.84
N HIS A 147 4.81 15.64 3.15
CA HIS A 147 5.88 15.10 4.00
C HIS A 147 7.29 15.59 3.64
N SER A 148 7.39 16.75 2.99
CA SER A 148 8.66 17.41 2.66
C SER A 148 8.75 18.77 3.31
N ARG A 149 9.99 19.25 3.53
CA ARG A 149 10.23 20.67 3.86
C ARG A 149 9.82 21.61 2.72
N LYS A 150 9.59 21.07 1.52
CA LYS A 150 9.10 21.78 0.34
C LYS A 150 7.60 21.56 0.11
N GLU A 151 6.85 21.17 1.13
CA GLU A 151 5.38 21.05 1.07
C GLU A 151 4.74 22.43 0.91
N TRP A 152 3.77 22.56 0.01
CA TRP A 152 3.07 23.83 -0.25
C TRP A 152 1.69 23.59 -0.89
N VAL A 153 0.84 24.62 -0.87
CA VAL A 153 -0.49 24.61 -1.49
C VAL A 153 -0.79 25.98 -2.12
N PRO A 154 -1.24 26.03 -3.39
CA PRO A 154 -1.70 27.28 -4.01
C PRO A 154 -3.14 27.61 -3.57
N LEU A 155 -3.38 28.87 -3.21
CA LEU A 155 -4.71 29.36 -2.81
C LEU A 155 -5.80 29.04 -3.85
N PRO A 156 -5.60 29.21 -5.17
CA PRO A 156 -6.62 28.82 -6.15
C PRO A 156 -7.03 27.35 -6.08
N ALA A 157 -6.10 26.44 -5.76
CA ALA A 157 -6.43 25.01 -5.64
C ALA A 157 -7.28 24.73 -4.39
N MET A 158 -7.02 25.44 -3.28
CA MET A 158 -7.86 25.36 -2.08
C MET A 158 -9.29 25.85 -2.38
N VAL A 159 -9.43 26.94 -3.15
CA VAL A 159 -10.75 27.45 -3.56
C VAL A 159 -11.51 26.41 -4.38
N ARG A 160 -10.83 25.73 -5.32
CA ARG A 160 -11.46 24.66 -6.12
C ARG A 160 -11.85 23.44 -5.27
N ALA A 161 -11.02 23.04 -4.31
CA ALA A 161 -11.35 21.96 -3.38
C ALA A 161 -12.59 22.29 -2.54
N THR A 162 -12.68 23.51 -2.01
CA THR A 162 -13.87 23.98 -1.28
C THR A 162 -15.12 23.98 -2.18
N GLN A 163 -15.00 24.49 -3.41
CA GLN A 163 -16.12 24.50 -4.35
C GLN A 163 -16.59 23.09 -4.70
N THR A 164 -15.65 22.14 -4.88
CA THR A 164 -15.98 20.73 -5.09
C THR A 164 -16.81 20.18 -3.94
N VAL A 165 -16.43 20.45 -2.68
CA VAL A 165 -17.20 19.98 -1.51
C VAL A 165 -18.59 20.62 -1.45
N ILE A 166 -18.73 21.90 -1.82
CA ILE A 166 -20.03 22.58 -1.87
C ILE A 166 -20.95 21.96 -2.95
N ASN A 167 -20.37 21.54 -4.08
CA ASN A 167 -21.11 20.96 -5.20
C ASN A 167 -21.51 19.49 -4.98
N LEU A 168 -20.97 18.82 -3.94
CA LEU A 168 -21.43 17.48 -3.54
C LEU A 168 -22.84 17.60 -2.93
N SER A 169 -23.86 17.47 -3.77
CA SER A 169 -25.28 17.56 -3.41
C SER A 169 -26.11 16.43 -3.98
#